data_AF-V4TM58-F1
#
_entry.id   AF-V4TM58-F1
#
_cell.length_a   1.000
_cell.length_b   1.000
_cell.length_c   1.000
_cell.angle_alpha   90.00
_cell.angle_beta   90.00
_cell.angle_gamma   90.00
#
_symmetry.space_group_name_H-M   'P 1'
#
loop_
_entity.id
_entity.type
_entity.pdbx_description
1 polymer ?
#
loop_
_entity_poly.entity_id
_entity_poly.type
_entity_poly.pdbx_seq_one_letter_code
_entity_poly.pdbx_strand_id
1 'polypeptide(L)'
;MAVNFYPPCPEPELTYGLPGHTDPNALTILLQDLEVAGLQVLKDDKWVAVNPLPNAFVINIGDQLQALSNGRYKSVWHRAIVNAEKARMSVASFLCPNNDAMISPPKALTEDGSGAVYRDFTYAEYYSKFWSRNLDQEHCLELFKN
;
A
#
# COMPACT_ATOMS: atom_id res chain seq x y z
N MET A 1 10.81 -5.73 5.50
CA MET A 1 10.12 -6.98 5.15
C MET A 1 9.16 -7.33 6.29
N ALA A 2 8.00 -7.87 5.97
CA ALA A 2 7.04 -8.40 6.93
C ALA A 2 6.68 -9.85 6.56
N VAL A 3 6.64 -10.73 7.55
CA VAL A 3 6.12 -12.09 7.43
C VAL A 3 4.82 -12.13 8.22
N ASN A 4 3.70 -12.28 7.51
CA ASN A 4 2.39 -12.21 8.12
C ASN A 4 1.82 -13.62 8.27
N PHE A 5 1.34 -13.93 9.46
CA PHE A 5 0.60 -15.16 9.76
C PHE A 5 -0.81 -14.78 10.21
N TYR A 6 -1.81 -15.22 9.46
CA TYR A 6 -3.22 -14.96 9.73
C TYR A 6 -3.88 -16.28 10.18
N PRO A 7 -4.12 -16.50 11.48
CA PRO A 7 -4.77 -17.72 11.96
C PRO A 7 -6.24 -17.78 11.51
N PRO A 8 -6.86 -18.98 11.55
CA PRO A 8 -8.30 -19.10 11.39
C PRO A 8 -9.05 -18.25 12.42
N CYS A 9 -10.11 -17.57 12.00
CA CYS A 9 -10.93 -16.70 12.83
C CYS A 9 -12.38 -17.19 12.83
N PRO A 10 -13.00 -17.46 14.00
CA PRO A 10 -14.36 -18.02 14.06
C PRO A 10 -15.45 -17.06 13.56
N GLU A 11 -15.22 -15.75 13.63
CA GLU A 11 -16.13 -14.70 13.17
C GLU A 11 -15.40 -13.77 12.17
N PRO A 12 -15.03 -14.30 10.98
CA PRO A 12 -14.15 -13.61 10.04
C PRO A 12 -14.76 -12.34 9.43
N GLU A 13 -16.08 -12.19 9.47
CA GLU A 13 -16.82 -11.00 9.05
C GLU A 13 -16.71 -9.83 10.03
N LEU A 14 -16.31 -10.08 11.29
CA LEU A 14 -16.21 -9.05 12.33
C LEU A 14 -14.81 -8.43 12.44
N THR A 15 -13.82 -8.95 11.71
CA THR A 15 -12.44 -8.48 11.81
C THR A 15 -11.66 -8.57 10.50
N TYR A 16 -10.47 -7.98 10.49
CA TYR A 16 -9.50 -8.11 9.42
C TYR A 16 -8.23 -8.75 9.95
N GLY A 17 -7.51 -9.46 9.07
CA GLY A 17 -6.14 -9.84 9.35
C GLY A 17 -5.21 -8.62 9.30
N LEU A 18 -5.47 -7.72 8.35
CA LEU A 18 -4.83 -6.41 8.26
C LEU A 18 -5.87 -5.40 7.73
N PRO A 19 -6.17 -4.32 8.48
CA PRO A 19 -7.12 -3.30 8.03
C PRO A 19 -6.76 -2.68 6.68
N GLY A 20 -7.74 -2.01 6.06
CA GLY A 20 -7.51 -1.23 4.85
C GLY A 20 -6.43 -0.18 5.08
N HIS A 21 -5.44 -0.13 4.19
CA HIS A 21 -4.38 0.88 4.19
C HIS A 21 -3.77 1.05 2.78
N THR A 22 -2.92 2.05 2.62
CA THR A 22 -1.98 2.18 1.51
C THR A 22 -0.55 1.98 2.02
N ASP A 23 0.36 1.62 1.12
CA ASP A 23 1.75 1.34 1.49
C ASP A 23 2.59 2.63 1.51
N PRO A 24 3.32 2.93 2.60
CA PRO A 24 4.10 4.17 2.69
C PRO A 24 5.37 4.16 1.83
N ASN A 25 5.72 3.02 1.23
CA ASN A 25 6.97 2.81 0.48
C ASN A 25 6.82 3.20 -1.01
N ALA A 26 7.80 2.86 -1.85
CA ALA A 26 7.70 3.08 -3.30
C ALA A 26 7.05 1.88 -4.02
N LEU A 27 7.46 0.66 -3.66
CA LEU A 27 6.97 -0.58 -4.24
C LEU A 27 6.90 -1.68 -3.17
N THR A 28 5.86 -2.49 -3.21
CA THR A 28 5.75 -3.71 -2.41
C THR A 28 5.74 -4.93 -3.34
N ILE A 29 6.48 -5.97 -2.95
CA ILE A 29 6.56 -7.26 -3.60
C ILE A 29 6.03 -8.30 -2.62
N LEU A 30 4.87 -8.88 -2.93
CA LEU A 30 4.15 -9.79 -2.06
C LEU A 30 4.17 -11.22 -2.61
N LEU A 31 4.68 -12.14 -1.80
CA LEU A 31 4.46 -13.57 -1.96
C LEU A 31 3.23 -13.97 -1.15
N GLN A 32 2.24 -14.56 -1.81
CA GLN A 32 1.02 -15.06 -1.18
C GLN A 32 1.11 -16.57 -0.95
N ASP A 33 0.38 -17.03 0.08
CA ASP A 33 -0.04 -18.43 0.17
C ASP A 33 -0.78 -18.85 -1.11
N LEU A 34 -0.42 -20.00 -1.68
CA LEU A 34 -1.02 -20.51 -2.92
C LEU A 34 -2.39 -21.15 -2.68
N GLU A 35 -2.65 -21.66 -1.49
CA GLU A 35 -3.89 -22.37 -1.16
C GLU A 35 -4.94 -21.46 -0.50
N VAL A 36 -4.52 -20.37 0.15
CA VAL A 36 -5.41 -19.52 0.95
C VAL A 36 -5.38 -18.07 0.47
N ALA A 37 -6.45 -17.66 -0.21
CA ALA A 37 -6.67 -16.27 -0.59
C ALA A 37 -6.96 -15.38 0.63
N GLY A 38 -6.78 -14.06 0.48
CA GLY A 38 -7.06 -13.13 1.58
C GLY A 38 -6.70 -11.68 1.29
N LEU A 39 -5.85 -11.41 0.29
CA LEU A 39 -5.62 -10.05 -0.18
C LEU A 39 -6.86 -9.53 -0.92
N GLN A 40 -7.29 -8.33 -0.58
CA GLN A 40 -8.27 -7.56 -1.35
C GLN A 40 -7.72 -6.17 -1.65
N VAL A 41 -8.02 -5.67 -2.84
CA VAL A 41 -7.70 -4.31 -3.30
C VAL A 41 -8.98 -3.54 -3.57
N LEU A 42 -9.00 -2.25 -3.26
CA LEU A 42 -10.14 -1.38 -3.53
C LEU A 42 -10.05 -0.87 -4.97
N LYS A 43 -11.09 -1.15 -5.76
CA LYS A 43 -11.23 -0.68 -7.14
C LYS A 43 -12.68 -0.27 -7.38
N ASP A 44 -12.88 0.94 -7.89
CA ASP A 44 -14.22 1.49 -8.18
C ASP A 44 -15.17 1.34 -6.97
N ASP A 45 -14.67 1.73 -5.79
CA ASP A 45 -15.33 1.64 -4.47
C ASP A 45 -15.76 0.22 -4.05
N LYS A 46 -15.17 -0.80 -4.67
CA LYS A 46 -15.45 -2.21 -4.37
C LYS A 46 -14.17 -2.95 -4.02
N TRP A 47 -14.24 -3.75 -2.95
CA TRP A 47 -13.15 -4.66 -2.59
C TRP A 47 -13.14 -5.85 -3.53
N VAL A 48 -12.02 -6.02 -4.24
CA VAL A 48 -11.80 -7.09 -5.21
C VAL A 48 -10.74 -8.04 -4.67
N ALA A 49 -11.02 -9.34 -4.67
CA ALA A 49 -10.07 -10.37 -4.24
C ALA A 49 -8.92 -10.52 -5.24
N VAL A 50 -7.70 -10.65 -4.71
CA VAL A 50 -6.50 -10.98 -5.49
C VAL A 50 -6.14 -12.44 -5.21
N ASN A 51 -6.50 -13.30 -6.16
CA ASN A 51 -6.26 -14.73 -6.05
C ASN A 51 -4.78 -15.04 -6.29
N PRO A 52 -4.17 -15.90 -5.46
CA PRO A 52 -2.79 -16.31 -5.66
C PRO A 52 -2.64 -17.10 -6.97
N LEU A 53 -1.50 -16.91 -7.63
CA LEU A 53 -1.11 -17.67 -8.82
C LEU A 53 0.22 -18.39 -8.52
N PRO A 54 0.41 -19.62 -9.04
CA PRO A 54 1.68 -20.31 -8.89
C PRO A 54 2.80 -19.55 -9.58
N ASN A 55 3.98 -19.49 -8.95
CA ASN A 55 5.17 -18.82 -9.46
C ASN A 55 4.99 -17.32 -9.75
N ALA A 56 4.11 -16.65 -9.01
CA ALA A 56 3.83 -15.22 -9.16
C ALA A 56 4.05 -14.45 -7.85
N PHE A 57 4.41 -13.19 -8.01
CA PHE A 57 4.33 -12.19 -6.95
C PHE A 57 3.23 -11.19 -7.30
N VAL A 58 2.59 -10.63 -6.27
CA VAL A 58 1.79 -9.42 -6.44
C VAL A 58 2.69 -8.22 -6.23
N ILE A 59 2.63 -7.27 -7.16
CA ILE A 59 3.37 -6.01 -7.09
C ILE A 59 2.35 -4.90 -6.89
N ASN A 60 2.53 -4.09 -5.85
CA ASN A 60 1.72 -2.90 -5.64
C ASN A 60 2.58 -1.64 -5.50
N ILE A 61 2.01 -0.55 -5.96
CA ILE A 61 2.60 0.79 -5.92
C ILE A 61 2.29 1.39 -4.55
N GLY A 62 3.31 1.97 -3.92
CA GLY A 62 3.16 2.72 -2.68
C GLY A 62 3.09 4.22 -2.90
N ASP A 63 2.85 4.94 -1.80
CA ASP A 63 2.56 6.37 -1.77
C ASP A 63 3.70 7.20 -2.37
N GLN A 64 4.95 6.77 -2.19
CA GLN A 64 6.11 7.51 -2.70
C GLN A 64 6.14 7.53 -4.22
N LEU A 65 5.78 6.42 -4.87
CA LEU A 65 5.78 6.35 -6.32
C LEU A 65 4.54 7.05 -6.93
N GLN A 66 3.42 7.12 -6.19
CA GLN A 66 2.31 8.00 -6.53
C GLN A 66 2.75 9.48 -6.50
N ALA A 67 3.47 9.90 -5.47
CA ALA A 67 3.98 11.28 -5.37
C ALA A 67 4.97 11.61 -6.50
N LEU A 68 5.98 10.75 -6.71
CA LEU A 68 6.99 10.92 -7.78
C LEU A 68 6.36 10.95 -9.18
N SER A 69 5.29 10.20 -9.42
CA SER A 69 4.61 10.18 -10.72
C SER A 69 3.62 11.33 -10.91
N ASN A 70 3.63 12.33 -10.02
CA ASN A 70 2.65 13.42 -9.98
C ASN A 70 1.20 12.91 -9.99
N GLY A 71 0.94 11.80 -9.28
CA GLY A 71 -0.38 11.17 -9.20
C GLY A 71 -0.79 10.34 -10.42
N ARG A 72 0.08 10.14 -11.43
CA ARG A 72 -0.24 9.28 -12.59
C ARG A 72 -0.37 7.81 -12.20
N TYR A 73 0.50 7.34 -11.32
CA TYR A 73 0.35 6.03 -10.68
C TYR A 73 -0.40 6.18 -9.36
N LYS A 74 -1.19 5.16 -9.02
CA LYS A 74 -2.05 5.16 -7.84
C LYS A 74 -1.57 4.11 -6.84
N SER A 75 -1.29 4.58 -5.62
CA SER A 75 -1.21 3.78 -4.42
C SER A 75 -2.62 3.38 -4.03
N VAL A 76 -2.89 2.08 -4.06
CA VAL A 76 -4.25 1.55 -3.91
C VAL A 76 -4.49 1.06 -2.49
N TRP A 77 -5.68 1.39 -1.98
CA TRP A 77 -6.17 0.81 -0.74
C TRP A 77 -6.23 -0.71 -0.86
N HIS A 78 -5.67 -1.40 0.10
CA HIS A 78 -5.67 -2.85 0.17
C HIS A 78 -5.83 -3.33 1.62
N ARG A 79 -6.35 -4.53 1.79
CA ARG A 79 -6.56 -5.15 3.10
C ARG A 79 -6.31 -6.66 3.04
N ALA A 80 -6.09 -7.27 4.20
CA ALA A 80 -6.06 -8.73 4.31
C ALA A 80 -7.25 -9.20 5.15
N ILE A 81 -8.10 -10.02 4.56
CA ILE A 81 -9.20 -10.69 5.26
C ILE A 81 -8.74 -12.02 5.86
N VAL A 82 -9.47 -12.50 6.86
CA VAL A 82 -9.29 -13.81 7.50
C VAL A 82 -10.43 -14.74 7.12
N ASN A 83 -10.31 -16.03 7.44
CA ASN A 83 -11.33 -17.04 7.24
C ASN A 83 -11.37 -17.99 8.46
N ALA A 84 -12.43 -18.78 8.61
CA ALA A 84 -12.61 -19.67 9.76
C ALA A 84 -11.93 -21.04 9.65
N GLU A 85 -11.42 -21.40 8.47
CA GLU A 85 -11.03 -22.77 8.16
C GLU A 85 -9.52 -23.00 8.20
N LYS A 86 -8.75 -22.10 7.58
CA LYS A 86 -7.32 -22.28 7.32
C LYS A 86 -6.52 -21.03 7.63
N ALA A 87 -5.36 -21.24 8.24
CA ALA A 87 -4.36 -20.18 8.38
C ALA A 87 -3.85 -19.76 7.01
N ARG A 88 -3.49 -18.48 6.87
CA ARG A 88 -2.84 -17.92 5.67
C ARG A 88 -1.49 -17.34 6.05
N MET A 89 -0.49 -17.52 5.19
CA MET A 89 0.78 -16.80 5.29
C MET A 89 1.03 -15.88 4.10
N SER A 90 1.81 -14.83 4.32
CA SER A 90 2.35 -14.04 3.21
C SER A 90 3.66 -13.38 3.60
N VAL A 91 4.53 -13.15 2.62
CA VAL A 91 5.79 -12.42 2.82
C VAL A 91 5.76 -11.17 1.96
N ALA A 92 5.81 -10.00 2.61
CA ALA A 92 5.85 -8.70 1.96
C ALA A 92 7.25 -8.10 2.06
N SER A 93 7.85 -7.79 0.91
CA SER A 93 9.10 -7.07 0.79
C SER A 93 8.82 -5.65 0.31
N PHE A 94 9.42 -4.66 0.96
CA PHE A 94 9.14 -3.25 0.75
C PHE A 94 10.38 -2.55 0.21
N LEU A 95 10.24 -1.90 -0.95
CA LEU A 95 11.26 -1.02 -1.51
C LEU A 95 11.01 0.40 -1.02
N CYS A 96 11.79 0.82 -0.03
CA CYS A 96 11.68 2.15 0.57
C CYS A 96 12.74 3.10 0.02
N PRO A 97 12.44 4.39 -0.18
CA PRO A 97 13.46 5.41 -0.37
C PRO A 97 14.41 5.52 0.83
N ASN A 98 15.56 6.16 0.62
CA ASN A 98 16.39 6.62 1.73
C ASN A 98 15.62 7.72 2.51
N ASN A 99 15.80 7.78 3.84
CA ASN A 99 15.18 8.80 4.70
C ASN A 99 15.41 10.24 4.23
N ASP A 100 16.61 10.54 3.73
CA ASP A 100 16.98 11.87 3.24
C ASP A 100 16.58 12.12 1.78
N ALA A 101 16.00 11.11 1.10
CA ALA A 101 15.54 11.27 -0.27
C ALA A 101 14.43 12.32 -0.33
N MET A 102 14.63 13.32 -1.18
CA MET A 102 13.60 14.28 -1.54
C MET A 102 12.62 13.62 -2.51
N ILE A 103 11.34 13.64 -2.15
CA ILE A 103 10.24 13.13 -2.96
C ILE A 103 9.60 14.32 -3.67
N SER A 104 9.84 14.41 -4.97
CA SER A 104 9.26 15.47 -5.82
C SER A 104 9.02 14.94 -7.23
N PRO A 105 7.96 15.39 -7.92
CA PRO A 105 7.69 14.97 -9.28
C PRO A 105 8.79 15.50 -10.23
N PRO A 106 9.31 14.68 -11.18
CA PRO A 106 10.21 15.15 -12.21
C PRO A 106 9.60 16.30 -13.02
N LYS A 107 10.43 17.27 -13.42
CA LYS A 107 9.99 18.47 -14.18
C LYS A 107 9.18 18.12 -15.43
N ALA A 108 9.58 17.08 -16.15
CA ALA A 108 8.85 16.61 -17.33
C ALA A 108 7.38 16.18 -17.05
N LEU A 109 7.00 15.96 -15.78
CA LEU A 109 5.62 15.65 -15.36
C LEU A 109 4.83 16.87 -14.86
N THR A 110 5.45 18.06 -14.81
CA THR A 110 4.84 19.31 -14.32
C THR A 110 4.98 20.50 -15.30
N GLU A 111 5.75 20.33 -16.37
CA GLU A 111 6.04 21.36 -17.39
C GLU A 111 4.84 21.78 -18.26
N ASP A 112 3.77 20.98 -18.32
CA ASP A 112 2.57 21.27 -19.12
C ASP A 112 1.62 22.31 -18.46
N GLY A 113 2.03 22.87 -17.32
CA GLY A 113 1.23 23.83 -16.55
C GLY A 113 0.27 23.19 -15.54
N SER A 114 0.22 21.86 -15.43
CA SER A 114 -0.58 21.17 -14.41
C SER A 114 -0.09 21.41 -12.97
N GLY A 115 1.18 21.81 -12.81
CA GLY A 115 1.79 21.99 -11.51
C GLY A 115 2.04 20.67 -10.77
N ALA A 116 2.73 20.74 -9.63
CA ALA A 116 2.90 19.59 -8.77
C ALA A 116 1.62 19.37 -7.94
N VAL A 117 1.09 18.14 -7.93
CA VAL A 117 -0.06 17.76 -7.09
C VAL A 117 0.33 17.73 -5.61
N TYR A 118 1.57 17.33 -5.34
CA TYR A 118 2.13 17.22 -4.00
C TYR A 118 3.26 18.24 -3.84
N ARG A 119 3.40 18.81 -2.65
CA ARG A 119 4.59 19.58 -2.29
C ARG A 119 5.80 18.65 -2.18
N ASP A 120 6.99 19.25 -2.19
CA ASP A 120 8.22 18.52 -1.91
C ASP A 120 8.28 18.16 -0.42
N PHE A 121 8.75 16.94 -0.13
CA PHE A 121 8.98 16.44 1.24
C PHE A 121 10.08 15.38 1.25
N THR A 122 10.71 15.16 2.40
CA THR A 122 11.64 14.04 2.57
C THR A 122 10.89 12.77 2.96
N TYR A 123 11.44 11.60 2.62
CA TYR A 123 10.84 10.34 3.06
C TYR A 123 10.75 10.26 4.59
N ALA A 124 11.73 10.77 5.33
CA ALA A 124 11.69 10.84 6.79
C ALA A 124 10.50 11.65 7.33
N GLU A 125 10.21 12.79 6.70
CA GLU A 125 9.05 13.63 7.06
C GLU A 125 7.74 12.87 6.84
N TYR A 126 7.60 12.24 5.67
CA TYR A 126 6.44 11.41 5.36
C TYR A 126 6.25 10.28 6.36
N TYR A 127 7.32 9.52 6.59
CA TYR A 127 7.31 8.33 7.43
C TYR A 127 6.96 8.68 8.89
N SER A 128 7.48 9.79 9.41
CA SER A 128 7.11 10.29 10.74
C SER A 128 5.61 10.60 10.85
N LYS A 129 5.02 11.23 9.82
CA LYS A 129 3.57 11.50 9.80
C LYS A 129 2.75 10.23 9.68
N PHE A 130 3.17 9.28 8.83
CA PHE A 130 2.50 8.00 8.67
C PHE A 130 2.36 7.24 10.01
N TRP A 131 3.45 7.14 10.78
CA TRP A 131 3.45 6.43 12.07
C TRP A 131 2.76 7.16 13.22
N SER A 132 2.47 8.45 13.08
CA SER A 132 1.66 9.19 14.06
C SER A 132 0.15 8.95 13.92
N ARG A 133 -0.26 8.10 12.98
CA ARG A 133 -1.65 7.90 12.56
C ARG A 133 -2.04 6.43 12.56
N ASN A 134 -3.35 6.16 12.59
CA ASN A 134 -3.87 4.81 12.40
C ASN A 134 -3.94 4.47 10.91
N LEU A 135 -3.83 3.18 10.59
CA LEU A 135 -3.80 2.65 9.21
C LEU A 135 -5.11 2.86 8.43
N ASP A 136 -6.24 2.94 9.13
CA ASP A 136 -7.59 3.06 8.58
C ASP A 136 -8.04 4.52 8.36
N GLN A 137 -7.19 5.49 8.68
CA GLN A 137 -7.45 6.91 8.44
C GLN A 137 -7.14 7.31 7.00
N GLU A 138 -7.63 8.48 6.56
CA GLU A 138 -7.38 9.03 5.22
C GLU A 138 -5.93 8.88 4.75
N HIS A 139 -5.76 8.65 3.45
CA HIS A 139 -4.48 8.40 2.80
C HIS A 139 -3.40 9.41 3.25
N CYS A 140 -2.29 8.94 3.83
CA CYS A 140 -1.34 9.85 4.50
C CYS A 140 -0.75 10.91 3.56
N LEU A 141 -0.53 10.53 2.30
CA LEU A 141 -0.12 11.44 1.23
C LEU A 141 -1.03 12.65 0.98
N GLU A 142 -2.30 12.61 1.39
CA GLU A 142 -3.20 13.76 1.26
C GLU A 142 -2.73 14.97 2.08
N LEU A 143 -2.01 14.73 3.18
CA LEU A 143 -1.38 15.80 3.99
C LEU A 143 -0.23 16.54 3.29
N PHE A 144 0.18 16.04 2.11
CA PHE A 144 1.28 16.55 1.33
C PHE A 144 0.83 17.14 -0.02
N LYS A 145 -0.48 17.30 -0.26
CA LYS A 145 -0.99 18.01 -1.44
C LYS A 145 -0.70 19.53 -1.37
N ASN A 146 -0.55 20.16 -2.54
CA ASN A 146 -0.52 21.62 -2.68
C ASN A 146 -1.93 22.23 -2.64
#